data_AF-A0A914RS16-F1
#
_entry.id   AF-A0A914RS16-F1
#
_cell.length_a   1.000
_cell.length_b   1.000
_cell.length_c   1.000
_cell.angle_alpha   90.00
_cell.angle_beta   90.00
_cell.angle_gamma   90.00
#
_symmetry.space_group_name_H-M   'P 1'
#
loop_
_entity.id
_entity.type
_entity.pdbx_description
1 polymer ?
#
loop_
_entity_poly.entity_id
_entity_poly.type
_entity_poly.pdbx_seq_one_letter_code
_entity_poly.pdbx_strand_id
1 'polypeptide(L)'
;MNMHETKAIVCAATLLSSLATLVCLLVIPSLYSTINELHNQVIDGVQVFRVETDSAWTRMMNLQISMTPVSKPRENPFNSVFRKKRQNFGGLPDYCHCEPPKYNCPAGPPGPAGDPGPDGRKQLILLFFELFSNLCPEW
;
A
#
# COMPACT_ATOMS: atom_id res chain seq x y z
N MET A 1 -7.97 54.21 -11.32
CA MET A 1 -7.11 53.51 -10.35
C MET A 1 -5.88 54.36 -10.09
N ASN A 2 -5.72 54.83 -8.86
CA ASN A 2 -4.67 55.79 -8.51
C ASN A 2 -3.35 55.08 -8.19
N MET A 3 -2.20 55.72 -8.48
CA MET A 3 -0.85 55.18 -8.22
C MET A 3 -0.64 54.66 -6.78
N HIS A 4 -1.37 55.22 -5.80
CA HIS A 4 -1.31 54.80 -4.40
C HIS A 4 -2.04 53.48 -4.11
N GLU A 5 -3.15 53.20 -4.79
CA GLU A 5 -3.94 51.97 -4.61
C GLU A 5 -3.20 50.76 -5.17
N THR A 6 -2.60 50.90 -6.36
CA THR A 6 -1.79 49.84 -6.97
C THR A 6 -0.58 49.48 -6.10
N LYS A 7 0.09 50.47 -5.51
CA LYS A 7 1.21 50.22 -4.59
C LYS A 7 0.77 49.51 -3.31
N ALA A 8 -0.41 49.84 -2.77
CA ALA A 8 -0.94 49.20 -1.58
C ALA A 8 -1.25 47.70 -1.82
N ILE A 9 -1.88 47.37 -2.94
CA ILE A 9 -2.22 45.98 -3.30
C ILE A 9 -0.96 45.13 -3.49
N VAL A 10 0.05 45.65 -4.21
CA VAL A 10 1.32 44.94 -4.45
C VAL A 10 2.08 44.72 -3.14
N CYS A 11 2.13 45.70 -2.24
CA CYS A 11 2.74 45.53 -0.92
C CYS A 11 2.00 44.48 -0.08
N ALA A 12 0.67 44.49 -0.07
CA ALA A 12 -0.12 43.50 0.66
C ALA A 12 0.14 42.07 0.15
N ALA A 13 0.12 41.86 -1.16
CA ALA A 13 0.33 40.55 -1.78
C ALA A 13 1.75 39.99 -1.51
N THR A 14 2.77 40.84 -1.60
CA THR A 14 4.17 40.45 -1.35
C THR A 14 4.42 40.13 0.13
N LEU A 15 3.84 40.90 1.05
CA LEU A 15 3.92 40.63 2.49
C LEU A 15 3.24 39.32 2.87
N LEU A 16 2.04 39.06 2.33
CA LEU A 16 1.32 37.81 2.60
C LEU A 16 2.08 36.58 2.07
N SER A 17 2.61 36.66 0.85
CA SER A 17 3.35 35.56 0.21
C SER A 17 4.66 35.24 0.94
N SER A 18 5.40 36.28 1.34
CA SER A 18 6.63 36.13 2.11
C SER A 18 6.36 35.57 3.50
N LEU A 19 5.32 36.04 4.19
CA LEU A 19 4.89 35.49 5.48
C LEU A 19 4.46 34.02 5.36
N ALA A 20 3.69 33.66 4.35
CA ALA A 20 3.30 32.27 4.10
C ALA A 20 4.52 31.36 3.90
N THR A 21 5.50 31.83 3.11
CA THR A 21 6.75 31.08 2.86
C THR A 21 7.57 30.94 4.15
N LEU A 22 7.67 32.00 4.97
CA LEU A 22 8.34 31.94 6.26
C LEU A 22 7.68 30.95 7.22
N VAL A 23 6.35 30.92 7.28
CA VAL A 23 5.62 29.94 8.09
C VAL A 23 5.93 28.51 7.62
N CYS A 24 5.93 28.26 6.30
CA CYS A 24 6.29 26.95 5.77
C CYS A 24 7.71 26.53 6.19
N LEU A 25 8.68 27.43 6.11
CA LEU A 25 10.06 27.15 6.50
C LEU A 25 10.21 26.85 8.00
N LEU A 26 9.37 27.43 8.86
CA LEU A 26 9.39 27.17 10.30
C LEU A 26 8.67 25.87 10.69
N VAL A 27 7.62 25.49 9.95
CA VAL A 27 6.81 24.28 10.24
C VAL A 27 7.54 23.00 9.78
N ILE A 28 8.26 23.04 8.66
CA ILE A 28 8.94 21.86 8.09
C ILE A 28 9.87 21.17 9.11
N PRO A 29 10.74 21.88 9.87
CA PRO A 29 11.59 21.24 10.89
C PRO A 29 10.81 20.48 11.96
N SER A 30 9.68 21.02 12.43
CA SER A 30 8.82 20.40 13.44
C SER A 30 8.13 19.13 12.91
N LEU A 31 7.67 19.17 11.66
CA LEU A 31 7.14 17.96 11.00
C LEU A 31 8.22 16.90 10.83
N TYR A 32 9.43 17.30 10.44
CA TYR A 32 10.54 16.37 10.27
C TYR A 32 10.92 15.67 11.58
N SER A 33 11.02 16.40 12.70
CA SER A 33 11.30 15.78 14.01
C SER A 33 10.20 14.80 14.42
N THR A 34 8.94 15.15 14.16
CA THR A 34 7.80 14.27 14.46
C THR A 34 7.84 12.99 13.62
N ILE A 35 8.12 13.10 12.32
CA ILE A 35 8.24 11.94 11.43
C ILE A 35 9.38 11.03 11.88
N ASN A 36 10.52 11.58 12.25
CA ASN A 36 11.66 10.79 12.71
C ASN A 36 11.35 10.03 14.01
N GLU A 37 10.67 10.68 14.94
CA GLU A 37 10.22 10.04 16.18
C GLU A 37 9.23 8.90 15.90
N LEU A 38 8.20 9.16 15.10
CA LEU A 38 7.23 8.13 14.71
C LEU A 38 7.89 6.97 13.96
N HIS A 39 8.87 7.25 13.10
CA HIS A 39 9.64 6.23 12.39
C HIS A 39 10.37 5.30 13.36
N ASN A 40 11.05 5.87 14.36
CA ASN A 40 11.75 5.09 15.38
C ASN A 40 10.78 4.25 16.22
N GLN A 41 9.66 4.83 16.65
CA GLN A 41 8.63 4.11 17.42
C GLN A 41 8.03 2.94 16.62
N VAL A 42 7.75 3.12 15.33
CA VAL A 42 7.22 2.05 14.48
C VAL A 42 8.25 0.94 14.28
N ILE A 43 9.52 1.29 14.04
CA ILE A 43 10.58 0.28 13.89
C ILE A 43 10.70 -0.55 15.17
N ASP A 44 10.77 0.11 16.33
CA ASP A 44 10.87 -0.57 17.62
C ASP A 44 9.65 -1.47 17.88
N GLY A 45 8.43 -0.94 17.67
CA GLY A 45 7.19 -1.71 17.81
C GLY A 45 7.13 -2.95 16.89
N VAL A 46 7.60 -2.83 15.65
CA VAL A 46 7.68 -3.97 14.70
C VAL A 46 8.71 -5.01 15.16
N GLN A 47 9.85 -4.58 15.71
CA GLN A 47 10.85 -5.52 16.26
C GLN A 47 10.28 -6.30 17.44
N VAL A 48 9.64 -5.62 18.39
CA VAL A 48 9.00 -6.26 19.55
C VAL A 48 7.90 -7.23 19.08
N PHE A 49 7.02 -6.80 18.18
CA PHE A 49 5.97 -7.65 17.64
C PHE A 49 6.52 -8.92 16.95
N ARG A 50 7.63 -8.79 16.22
CA ARG A 50 8.31 -9.94 15.58
C ARG A 50 8.84 -10.92 16.62
N VAL A 51 9.53 -10.43 17.65
CA VAL A 51 10.09 -11.29 18.71
C VAL A 51 8.98 -12.04 19.44
N GLU A 52 7.91 -11.33 19.83
CA GLU A 52 6.77 -11.92 20.52
C GLU A 52 6.08 -12.98 19.64
N THR A 53 5.83 -12.66 18.36
CA THR A 53 5.18 -13.57 17.41
C THR A 53 6.05 -14.80 17.11
N ASP A 54 7.36 -14.64 16.91
CA ASP A 54 8.28 -15.75 16.65
C ASP A 54 8.40 -16.68 17.86
N SER A 55 8.41 -16.11 19.07
CA SER A 55 8.41 -16.88 20.31
C SER A 55 7.11 -17.70 20.45
N ALA A 56 5.95 -17.10 20.14
CA ALA A 56 4.66 -17.77 20.16
C ALA A 56 4.59 -18.89 19.11
N TRP A 57 5.09 -18.63 17.90
CA TRP A 57 5.18 -19.62 16.83
C TRP A 57 6.06 -20.81 17.24
N THR A 58 7.24 -20.55 17.80
CA THR A 58 8.15 -21.60 18.28
C THR A 58 7.51 -22.45 19.38
N ARG A 59 6.77 -21.82 20.31
CA ARG A 59 6.01 -22.55 21.34
C ARG A 59 4.92 -23.44 20.74
N MET A 60 4.16 -22.93 19.76
CA MET A 60 3.14 -23.72 19.05
C MET A 60 3.75 -24.92 18.32
N MET A 61 4.87 -24.73 17.62
CA MET A 61 5.55 -25.80 16.89
C MET A 61 6.12 -26.87 17.83
N ASN A 62 6.68 -26.48 18.98
CA ASN A 62 7.20 -27.44 19.97
C ASN A 62 6.10 -28.34 20.55
N LEU A 63 4.88 -27.84 20.73
CA LEU A 63 3.74 -28.66 21.15
C LEU A 63 3.32 -29.68 20.09
N GLN A 64 3.39 -29.32 18.81
CA GLN A 64 3.12 -30.26 17.72
C GLN A 64 4.18 -31.36 17.65
N ILE A 65 5.45 -31.05 17.97
CA ILE A 65 6.55 -32.02 17.98
C ILE A 65 6.46 -32.96 19.19
N SER A 66 6.07 -32.46 20.37
CA SER A 66 5.97 -33.30 21.58
C SER A 66 4.81 -34.31 21.53
N MET A 67 3.78 -34.05 20.72
CA MET A 67 2.66 -34.98 20.48
C MET A 67 2.92 -36.01 19.37
N THR A 68 4.07 -35.95 18.66
CA THR A 68 4.42 -36.96 17.65
C THR A 68 5.22 -38.12 18.26
N PRO A 69 4.73 -39.38 18.17
CA PRO A 69 5.46 -40.54 18.66
C PRO A 69 6.74 -40.80 17.85
N VAL A 70 7.83 -41.09 18.55
CA VAL A 70 9.23 -41.23 18.06
C VAL A 70 9.42 -42.26 16.92
N SER A 71 8.44 -43.13 16.66
CA SER A 71 8.54 -44.24 15.70
C SER A 71 8.20 -43.90 14.25
N LYS A 72 7.79 -42.66 13.93
CA LYS A 72 7.50 -42.25 12.54
C LYS A 72 8.50 -41.20 12.04
N PRO A 73 8.94 -41.30 10.76
CA PRO A 73 9.79 -40.28 10.15
C PRO A 73 9.10 -38.91 10.21
N ARG A 74 9.88 -37.85 10.39
CA ARG A 74 9.43 -36.45 10.49
C ARG A 74 8.63 -36.05 9.24
N GLU A 75 7.31 -36.18 9.29
CA GLU A 75 6.42 -35.61 8.28
C GLU A 75 6.11 -34.15 8.61
N ASN A 76 6.20 -33.27 7.61
CA ASN A 76 5.89 -31.86 7.77
C ASN A 76 4.40 -31.71 8.18
N PRO A 77 4.08 -31.12 9.35
CA PRO A 77 2.71 -30.98 9.82
C PRO A 77 1.82 -30.12 8.90
N PHE A 78 2.41 -29.39 7.95
CA PHE A 78 1.70 -28.60 6.94
C PHE A 78 1.47 -29.33 5.61
N ASN A 79 1.77 -30.63 5.50
CA ASN A 79 1.49 -31.42 4.29
C ASN A 79 0.00 -31.52 3.92
N SER A 80 -0.91 -31.18 4.84
CA SER A 80 -2.35 -31.04 4.58
C SER A 80 -2.74 -29.65 4.06
N VAL A 81 -1.93 -28.62 4.35
CA VAL A 81 -2.13 -27.22 3.93
C VAL A 81 -1.59 -27.00 2.52
N PHE A 82 -0.50 -27.68 2.15
CA PHE A 82 -0.02 -27.69 0.77
C PHE A 82 -0.90 -28.60 -0.08
N ARG A 83 -1.62 -28.01 -1.04
CA ARG A 83 -2.48 -28.72 -2.01
C ARG A 83 -1.71 -29.88 -2.65
N LYS A 84 -1.99 -31.13 -2.25
CA LYS A 84 -1.43 -32.31 -2.91
C LYS A 84 -1.82 -32.29 -4.39
N LYS A 85 -0.84 -32.47 -5.27
CA LYS A 85 -1.06 -32.56 -6.72
C LYS A 85 -1.97 -33.76 -7.00
N ARG A 86 -3.13 -33.55 -7.64
CA ARG A 86 -4.12 -34.59 -7.99
C ARG A 86 -3.62 -35.62 -9.03
N GLN A 87 -2.29 -35.73 -9.22
CA GLN A 87 -1.61 -36.56 -10.21
C GLN A 87 -0.53 -37.44 -9.56
N ASN A 88 -0.58 -37.63 -8.24
CA ASN A 88 0.26 -38.65 -7.58
C ASN A 88 -0.38 -40.02 -7.81
N PHE A 89 -0.01 -40.67 -8.91
CA PHE A 89 -0.48 -42.01 -9.29
C PHE A 89 0.45 -43.15 -8.82
N GLY A 90 1.51 -42.84 -8.07
CA GLY A 90 2.54 -43.80 -7.62
C GLY A 90 2.10 -44.81 -6.56
N GLY A 91 0.79 -45.05 -6.37
CA GLY A 91 0.26 -45.98 -5.38
C GLY A 91 -1.13 -46.53 -5.72
N LEU A 92 -1.54 -46.46 -6.98
CA LEU A 92 -2.87 -46.91 -7.42
C LEU A 92 -2.74 -48.22 -8.24
N PRO A 93 -3.61 -49.22 -8.01
CA PRO A 93 -3.56 -50.50 -8.71
C PRO A 93 -3.83 -50.38 -10.22
N ASP A 94 -3.31 -51.32 -10.99
CA ASP A 94 -3.21 -51.30 -12.47
C ASP A 94 -4.54 -51.14 -13.23
N TYR A 95 -5.68 -51.30 -12.57
CA TYR A 95 -7.01 -51.19 -13.19
C TYR A 95 -7.56 -49.75 -13.24
N CYS A 96 -6.86 -48.75 -12.69
CA CYS A 96 -7.38 -47.38 -12.60
C CYS A 96 -6.97 -46.51 -13.79
N HIS A 97 -7.91 -46.18 -14.68
CA HIS A 97 -7.73 -45.17 -15.73
C HIS A 97 -7.92 -43.76 -15.16
N CYS A 98 -6.82 -43.14 -14.72
CA CYS A 98 -6.87 -41.82 -14.06
C CYS A 98 -6.57 -40.62 -14.95
N GLU A 99 -6.32 -40.81 -16.24
CA GLU A 99 -6.09 -39.68 -17.15
C GLU A 99 -7.42 -39.27 -17.79
N PRO A 100 -8.05 -38.15 -17.37
CA PRO A 100 -9.21 -37.63 -18.08
C PRO A 100 -8.77 -37.23 -19.51
N PRO A 101 -9.57 -37.53 -20.55
CA PRO A 101 -9.23 -37.19 -21.91
C PRO A 101 -9.02 -35.68 -22.04
N LYS A 102 -7.80 -35.28 -22.42
CA LYS A 102 -7.43 -33.88 -22.60
C LYS A 102 -8.06 -33.35 -23.88
N TYR A 103 -9.19 -32.66 -23.77
CA TYR A 103 -9.75 -31.85 -24.85
C TYR A 103 -8.95 -30.54 -24.96
N ASN A 104 -8.34 -30.30 -26.11
CA ASN A 104 -7.57 -29.09 -26.37
C ASN A 104 -8.53 -27.99 -26.86
N CYS A 105 -9.15 -27.26 -25.92
CA CYS A 105 -9.99 -26.12 -26.27
C CYS A 105 -9.14 -24.91 -26.66
N PRO A 106 -9.43 -24.21 -27.77
CA PRO A 106 -8.72 -22.98 -28.12
C PRO A 106 -8.98 -21.88 -27.09
N ALA A 107 -8.03 -20.95 -26.96
CA ALA A 107 -8.21 -19.76 -26.13
C ALA A 107 -9.40 -18.94 -26.64
N GLY A 108 -10.21 -18.41 -25.72
CA GLY A 108 -11.30 -17.49 -26.07
C GLY A 108 -10.78 -16.20 -26.71
N PRO A 109 -11.65 -15.47 -27.43
CA PRO A 109 -11.28 -14.19 -28.03
C PRO A 109 -10.87 -13.17 -26.96
N PRO A 110 -9.99 -12.20 -27.30
CA PRO A 110 -9.68 -11.08 -26.42
C PRO A 110 -10.94 -10.31 -26.03
N GLY A 111 -10.99 -9.83 -24.79
CA GLY A 111 -12.07 -8.98 -24.32
C GLY A 111 -12.12 -7.63 -25.05
N PRO A 112 -13.25 -6.91 -25.00
CA PRO A 112 -13.36 -5.57 -25.56
C PRO A 112 -12.41 -4.59 -24.85
N ALA A 113 -12.06 -3.50 -25.54
CA ALA A 113 -11.29 -2.42 -24.94
C ALA A 113 -12.04 -1.84 -23.73
N GLY A 114 -11.30 -1.49 -22.67
CA GLY A 114 -11.87 -0.83 -21.52
C GLY A 114 -12.35 0.59 -21.85
N ASP A 115 -13.26 1.10 -21.03
CA ASP A 115 -13.79 2.45 -21.20
C ASP A 115 -12.70 3.53 -21.06
N PRO A 116 -12.86 4.69 -21.74
CA PRO A 116 -11.96 5.82 -21.57
C PRO A 116 -11.87 6.26 -20.10
N GLY A 117 -10.65 6.62 -19.67
CA GLY A 117 -10.44 7.18 -18.34
C GLY A 117 -11.14 8.54 -18.18
N PRO A 118 -11.50 8.92 -16.94
CA PRO A 118 -12.11 10.22 -16.66
C PRO A 118 -11.12 11.37 -16.95
N ASP A 119 -11.67 12.53 -17.35
CA ASP A 119 -10.89 13.74 -17.58
C ASP A 119 -10.17 14.22 -16.30
N GLY A 120 -8.92 14.67 -16.46
CA GLY A 120 -8.10 15.16 -15.35
C GLY A 120 -8.65 16.47 -14.76
N ARG A 121 -8.87 16.52 -13.43
CA ARG A 121 -9.30 17.74 -12.74
C ARG A 121 -8.17 18.77 -12.64
N LYS A 122 -8.40 19.97 -13.18
CA LYS A 122 -7.56 21.16 -12.99
C LYS A 122 -7.90 21.89 -11.68
N GLN A 123 -7.76 21.21 -10.54
CA GLN A 123 -8.07 21.79 -9.22
C GLN A 123 -7.21 23.04 -8.91
N LEU A 124 -5.95 23.03 -9.35
CA LEU A 124 -4.99 24.12 -9.13
C LEU A 124 -5.31 25.40 -9.90
N ILE A 125 -5.87 25.29 -11.12
CA ILE A 125 -6.24 26.46 -11.93
C ILE A 125 -7.49 27.14 -11.37
N LEU A 126 -8.46 26.38 -10.88
CA LEU A 126 -9.67 26.93 -10.26
C LEU A 126 -9.36 27.63 -8.94
N LEU A 127 -8.48 27.07 -8.10
CA LEU A 127 -8.03 27.73 -6.88
C LEU A 127 -7.26 29.01 -7.15
N PHE A 128 -6.41 29.04 -8.19
CA PHE A 128 -5.72 30.26 -8.60
C PHE A 128 -6.70 31.33 -9.11
N PHE A 129 -7.69 30.92 -9.91
CA PHE A 129 -8.71 31.83 -10.45
C PHE A 129 -9.59 32.41 -9.35
N GLU A 130 -10.01 31.60 -8.36
CA GLU A 130 -10.78 32.10 -7.22
C GLU A 130 -9.96 33.00 -6.28
N LEU A 131 -8.68 32.68 -6.03
CA LEU A 131 -7.79 33.56 -5.26
C LEU A 131 -7.57 34.90 -5.97
N PHE A 132 -7.42 34.89 -7.29
CA PHE A 132 -7.23 36.10 -8.09
C PHE A 132 -8.50 36.94 -8.17
N SER A 133 -9.67 36.32 -8.37
CA SER A 133 -10.97 36.99 -8.40
C SER A 133 -11.38 37.59 -7.05
N ASN A 134 -11.03 36.96 -5.92
CA ASN A 134 -11.33 37.51 -4.60
C ASN A 134 -10.38 38.63 -4.16
N LEU A 135 -9.15 38.70 -4.71
CA LEU A 135 -8.18 39.75 -4.38
C LEU A 135 -8.36 41.04 -5.20
N CYS A 136 -9.03 40.98 -6.35
CA CYS A 136 -9.19 42.12 -7.24
C CYS A 136 -10.63 42.15 -7.82
N PRO A 137 -11.63 42.59 -7.05
CA PRO A 137 -13.04 42.48 -7.41
C PRO A 137 -13.53 43.47 -8.49
N GLU A 138 -12.69 44.39 -8.99
CA GLU A 138 -13.08 45.42 -9.97
C GLU A 138 -12.28 45.35 -11.28
N TRP A 139 -12.52 44.30 -12.06
CA TRP A 139 -12.42 44.30 -13.53
C TRP A 139 -13.72 43.78 -14.13
#